data_AF-A0A9D3AK38-F1
#
_entry.id   AF-A0A9D3AK38-F1
#
_cell.length_a   1.000
_cell.length_b   1.000
_cell.length_c   1.000
_cell.angle_alpha   90.00
_cell.angle_beta   90.00
_cell.angle_gamma   90.00
#
_symmetry.space_group_name_H-M   'P 1'
#
loop_
_entity.id
_entity.type
_entity.pdbx_description
1 polymer ?
#
loop_
_entity_poly.entity_id
_entity_poly.type
_entity_poly.pdbx_seq_one_letter_code
_entity_poly.pdbx_strand_id
1 'polypeptide(L)'
;MIIFSIIATAYESYVGTGVTADFEDMKITSLNEGGVVTISFEPKDNGDYVRIGRTADGDWKTVEIVKWNVNPFYKEIERGDYLTITFLDENTIVAPDGQVEKLTGDETLEITCADSKKEKLSVKKVNIKDLYTETGIKELL
;
A
#
# COMPACT_ATOMS: atom_id res chain seq x y z
N MET A 1 14.91 -30.28 10.33
CA MET A 1 13.62 -29.84 9.76
C MET A 1 13.52 -28.36 10.01
N ILE A 2 13.93 -27.53 9.04
CA ILE A 2 13.77 -26.07 9.15
C ILE A 2 12.35 -25.80 8.69
N ILE A 3 11.49 -25.41 9.64
CA ILE A 3 10.15 -24.94 9.33
C ILE A 3 10.32 -23.48 8.87
N PHE A 4 10.26 -23.25 7.56
CA PHE A 4 10.15 -21.90 7.01
C PHE A 4 8.68 -21.51 7.11
N SER A 5 8.33 -20.79 8.18
CA SER A 5 7.00 -20.19 8.31
C SER A 5 6.98 -18.92 7.48
N ILE A 6 6.38 -18.96 6.29
CA ILE A 6 5.95 -17.73 5.60
C ILE A 6 4.83 -17.16 6.48
N ILE A 7 5.11 -16.07 7.21
CA ILE A 7 4.07 -15.34 7.93
C ILE A 7 3.39 -14.44 6.90
N ALA A 8 2.50 -15.01 6.10
CA ALA A 8 1.51 -14.24 5.37
C ALA A 8 0.29 -14.09 6.28
N THR A 9 -0.17 -12.86 6.48
CA THR A 9 -1.41 -12.62 7.21
C THR A 9 -2.56 -13.05 6.30
N ALA A 10 -3.38 -13.99 6.78
CA ALA A 10 -4.62 -14.34 6.12
C ALA A 10 -5.74 -13.41 6.64
N TYR A 11 -6.49 -12.85 5.71
CA TYR A 11 -7.67 -12.02 5.98
C TYR A 11 -8.91 -12.79 5.52
N GLU A 12 -9.92 -12.91 6.37
CA GLU A 12 -11.20 -13.50 5.98
C GLU A 12 -12.26 -12.41 5.97
N SER A 13 -13.07 -12.35 4.91
CA SER A 13 -14.26 -11.50 4.86
C SER A 13 -15.42 -12.25 4.23
N TYR A 14 -16.62 -11.68 4.30
CA TYR A 14 -17.80 -12.27 3.65
C TYR A 14 -17.63 -12.43 2.12
N VAL A 15 -16.75 -11.64 1.50
CA VAL A 15 -16.57 -11.58 0.03
C VAL A 15 -15.40 -12.43 -0.49
N GLY A 16 -14.60 -13.03 0.40
CA GLY A 16 -13.51 -13.93 0.02
C GLY A 16 -12.43 -14.07 1.08
N THR A 17 -11.31 -14.64 0.68
CA THR A 17 -10.09 -14.69 1.49
C THR A 17 -9.02 -13.80 0.86
N GLY A 18 -8.32 -13.08 1.72
CA GLY A 18 -7.18 -12.24 1.39
C GLY A 18 -5.90 -12.82 1.97
N VAL A 19 -4.80 -12.63 1.28
CA VAL A 19 -3.44 -12.93 1.78
C VAL A 19 -2.58 -11.70 1.55
N THR A 20 -1.55 -11.50 2.37
CA THR A 20 -0.53 -10.47 2.09
C THR A 20 -0.07 -10.60 0.64
N ALA A 21 -0.19 -9.51 -0.14
CA ALA A 21 0.16 -9.48 -1.55
C ALA A 21 1.68 -9.57 -1.72
N ASP A 22 2.14 -10.21 -2.79
CA ASP A 22 3.53 -10.13 -3.22
C ASP A 22 3.75 -8.87 -4.09
N PHE A 23 4.92 -8.24 -3.98
CA PHE A 23 5.30 -7.15 -4.88
C PHE A 23 5.24 -7.55 -6.37
N GLU A 24 5.49 -8.82 -6.68
CA GLU A 24 5.45 -9.33 -8.04
C GLU A 24 4.03 -9.43 -8.62
N ASP A 25 3.01 -9.53 -7.78
CA ASP A 25 1.61 -9.69 -8.21
C ASP A 25 0.95 -8.37 -8.61
N MET A 26 1.61 -7.24 -8.32
CA MET A 26 1.04 -5.91 -8.51
C MET A 26 1.99 -4.94 -9.18
N LYS A 27 1.40 -3.87 -9.71
CA LYS A 27 2.08 -2.68 -10.19
C LYS A 27 1.82 -1.57 -9.18
N ILE A 28 2.89 -1.00 -8.66
CA ILE A 28 2.84 0.21 -7.86
C ILE A 28 3.06 1.38 -8.81
N THR A 29 2.24 2.42 -8.69
CA THR A 29 2.45 3.67 -9.41
C THR A 29 2.27 4.84 -8.46
N SER A 30 2.85 5.98 -8.80
CA SER A 30 2.56 7.22 -8.10
C SER A 30 2.50 8.38 -9.05
N LEU A 31 1.62 9.33 -8.72
CA LEU A 31 1.32 10.52 -9.48
C LEU A 31 1.26 11.70 -8.52
N ASN A 32 1.95 12.79 -8.83
CA ASN A 32 1.83 14.06 -8.13
C ASN A 32 1.20 15.09 -9.07
N GLU A 33 -0.04 15.48 -8.79
CA GLU A 33 -0.76 16.51 -9.55
C GLU A 33 -1.07 17.69 -8.62
N GLY A 34 -0.30 18.77 -8.77
CA GLY A 34 -0.54 20.01 -8.03
C GLY A 34 -0.42 19.86 -6.50
N GLY A 35 0.46 18.98 -6.01
CA GLY A 35 0.62 18.69 -4.59
C GLY A 35 -0.29 17.58 -4.08
N VAL A 36 -1.16 17.02 -4.91
CA VAL A 36 -1.92 15.80 -4.57
C VAL A 36 -1.11 14.60 -5.02
N VAL A 37 -0.51 13.90 -4.07
CA VAL A 37 0.23 12.65 -4.33
C VAL A 37 -0.72 11.47 -4.17
N THR A 38 -0.88 10.69 -5.23
CA THR A 38 -1.61 9.42 -5.20
C THR A 38 -0.63 8.27 -5.41
N ILE A 39 -0.69 7.26 -4.55
CA ILE A 39 0.07 6.00 -4.67
C ILE A 39 -0.96 4.90 -4.93
N SER A 40 -0.89 4.30 -6.11
CA SER A 40 -1.87 3.28 -6.55
C SER A 40 -1.25 1.90 -6.62
N PHE A 41 -2.01 0.90 -6.18
CA PHE A 41 -1.67 -0.51 -6.18
C PHE A 41 -2.63 -1.24 -7.11
N GLU A 42 -2.14 -1.71 -8.26
CA GLU A 42 -2.95 -2.38 -9.27
C GLU A 42 -2.55 -3.86 -9.43
N PRO A 43 -3.48 -4.82 -9.37
CA PRO A 43 -3.18 -6.21 -9.66
C PRO A 43 -2.75 -6.39 -11.12
N LYS A 44 -1.69 -7.18 -11.35
CA LYS A 44 -1.28 -7.56 -12.72
C LYS A 44 -2.23 -8.57 -13.35
N ASP A 45 -2.73 -9.51 -12.56
CA ASP A 45 -3.61 -10.57 -13.03
C ASP A 45 -5.08 -10.19 -12.96
N ASN A 46 -5.81 -10.42 -14.06
CA ASN A 46 -7.18 -9.95 -14.24
C ASN A 46 -8.23 -10.53 -13.29
N GLY A 47 -7.92 -11.64 -12.62
CA GLY A 47 -8.77 -12.28 -11.63
C GLY A 47 -8.53 -11.80 -10.20
N ASP A 48 -7.44 -11.09 -9.96
CA ASP A 48 -7.04 -10.67 -8.61
C ASP A 48 -7.49 -9.25 -8.31
N TYR A 49 -7.70 -9.01 -7.02
CA TYR A 49 -7.99 -7.72 -6.42
C TYR A 49 -6.91 -7.39 -5.40
N VAL A 50 -6.47 -6.14 -5.37
CA VAL A 50 -5.50 -5.65 -4.39
C VAL A 50 -6.14 -4.55 -3.56
N ARG A 51 -5.96 -4.63 -2.24
CA ARG A 51 -6.53 -3.70 -1.27
C ARG A 51 -5.48 -3.27 -0.26
N ILE A 52 -5.61 -2.05 0.24
CA ILE A 52 -4.85 -1.60 1.40
C ILE A 52 -5.52 -2.20 2.65
N GLY A 53 -4.87 -3.21 3.22
CA GLY A 53 -5.13 -3.68 4.57
C GLY A 53 -4.59 -2.66 5.55
N ARG A 54 -5.45 -1.83 6.13
CA ARG A 54 -5.06 -0.96 7.25
C ARG A 54 -4.76 -1.83 8.47
N THR A 55 -3.68 -1.51 9.17
CA THR A 55 -3.37 -2.15 10.45
C THR A 55 -4.48 -1.82 11.47
N ALA A 56 -4.66 -2.69 12.46
CA ALA A 56 -5.74 -2.56 13.46
C ALA A 56 -5.70 -1.23 14.24
N ASP A 57 -4.54 -0.57 14.29
CA ASP A 57 -4.31 0.68 15.00
C ASP A 57 -4.78 1.91 14.19
N GLY A 58 -5.18 1.73 12.93
CA GLY A 58 -5.74 2.80 12.08
C GLY A 58 -4.70 3.81 11.58
N ASP A 59 -3.41 3.57 11.82
CA ASP A 59 -2.34 4.44 11.32
C ASP A 59 -2.21 4.31 9.80
N TRP A 60 -2.46 5.42 9.10
CA TRP A 60 -2.38 5.49 7.65
C TRP A 60 -0.93 5.40 7.12
N LYS A 61 0.07 5.64 7.98
CA LYS A 61 1.50 5.56 7.62
C LYS A 61 2.03 4.14 7.59
N THR A 62 1.27 3.15 8.08
CA THR A 62 1.66 1.75 8.06
C THR A 62 0.57 0.93 7.37
N VAL A 63 0.85 0.51 6.14
CA VAL A 63 -0.11 -0.20 5.30
C VAL A 63 0.41 -1.59 4.95
N GLU A 64 -0.46 -2.59 5.03
CA GLU A 64 -0.22 -3.91 4.46
C GLU A 64 -1.02 -4.03 3.16
N ILE A 65 -0.38 -4.49 2.09
CA ILE A 65 -1.10 -4.71 0.83
C ILE A 65 -1.63 -6.14 0.83
N VAL A 66 -2.92 -6.30 0.58
CA VAL A 66 -3.63 -7.58 0.64
C VAL A 66 -4.17 -7.93 -0.73
N LYS A 67 -3.84 -9.12 -1.22
CA LYS A 67 -4.39 -9.70 -2.43
C LYS A 67 -5.61 -10.53 -2.06
N TRP A 68 -6.75 -10.20 -2.66
CA TRP A 68 -8.02 -10.88 -2.45
C TRP A 68 -8.38 -11.77 -3.63
N ASN A 69 -8.71 -13.02 -3.33
CA ASN A 69 -9.40 -13.88 -4.28
C ASN A 69 -10.91 -13.67 -4.09
N VAL A 70 -11.46 -12.72 -4.84
CA VAL A 70 -12.87 -12.32 -4.72
C VAL A 70 -13.73 -13.28 -5.54
N ASN A 71 -14.91 -13.61 -5.00
CA ASN A 71 -15.88 -14.46 -5.66
C ASN A 71 -16.18 -13.97 -7.10
N PRO A 72 -16.14 -14.84 -8.13
CA PRO A 72 -16.36 -14.45 -9.53
C PRO A 72 -17.75 -13.86 -9.82
N PHE A 73 -18.72 -14.02 -8.92
CA PHE A 73 -20.04 -13.40 -9.00
C PHE A 73 -20.08 -11.98 -8.41
N TYR A 74 -19.03 -11.56 -7.71
CA TYR A 74 -18.81 -10.20 -7.23
C TYR A 74 -17.87 -9.50 -8.22
N LYS A 75 -18.43 -8.69 -9.12
CA LYS A 75 -17.64 -7.78 -9.95
C LYS A 75 -17.48 -6.46 -9.20
N GLU A 76 -16.39 -6.30 -8.47
CA GLU A 76 -15.99 -4.94 -8.07
C GLU A 76 -15.48 -4.20 -9.31
N ILE A 77 -15.94 -2.96 -9.48
CA ILE A 77 -15.58 -2.12 -10.64
C ILE A 77 -14.10 -1.73 -10.58
N GLU A 78 -13.59 -1.52 -9.36
CA GLU A 78 -12.20 -1.17 -9.08
C GLU A 78 -11.47 -2.40 -8.56
N ARG A 79 -10.35 -2.76 -9.17
CA ARG A 79 -9.54 -3.94 -8.80
C ARG A 79 -8.28 -3.61 -8.00
N GLY A 80 -7.84 -2.36 -8.07
CA GLY A 80 -6.76 -1.82 -7.27
C GLY A 80 -7.30 -0.94 -6.15
N ASP A 81 -6.37 -0.40 -5.39
CA ASP A 81 -6.64 0.54 -4.29
C ASP A 81 -5.55 1.61 -4.27
N TYR A 82 -5.79 2.72 -3.59
CA TYR A 82 -4.88 3.86 -3.60
C TYR A 82 -4.84 4.61 -2.26
N LEU A 83 -3.71 5.25 -2.02
CA LEU A 83 -3.47 6.16 -0.91
C LEU A 83 -3.25 7.56 -1.47
N THR A 84 -3.97 8.56 -0.95
CA THR A 84 -3.81 9.96 -1.38
C THR A 84 -3.35 10.83 -0.21
N ILE A 85 -2.28 11.58 -0.44
CA ILE A 85 -1.72 12.57 0.49
C ILE A 85 -1.77 13.92 -0.21
N THR A 86 -2.38 14.94 0.41
CA THR A 86 -2.44 16.29 -0.16
C THR A 86 -1.44 17.19 0.54
N PHE A 87 -0.46 17.71 -0.18
CA PHE A 87 0.47 18.72 0.32
C PHE A 87 -0.18 20.11 0.23
N LEU A 88 -0.32 20.77 1.38
CA LEU A 88 -0.72 22.17 1.44
C LEU A 88 0.49 23.08 1.20
N ASP A 89 1.66 22.63 1.67
CA ASP A 89 2.98 23.18 1.40
C ASP A 89 4.04 22.06 1.59
N GLU A 90 5.33 22.39 1.46
CA GLU A 90 6.45 21.44 1.60
C GLU A 90 6.53 20.70 2.94
N ASN A 91 5.91 21.22 4.00
CA ASN A 91 5.99 20.69 5.36
C ASN A 91 4.62 20.43 5.99
N THR A 92 3.52 20.58 5.25
CA THR A 92 2.16 20.44 5.80
C THR A 92 1.30 19.64 4.84
N ILE A 93 0.66 18.59 5.35
CA ILE A 93 -0.20 17.70 4.56
C ILE A 93 -1.61 17.61 5.14
N VAL A 94 -2.56 17.25 4.28
CA VAL A 94 -3.79 16.55 4.67
C VAL A 94 -3.54 15.07 4.44
N ALA A 95 -3.56 14.31 5.53
CA ALA A 95 -3.38 12.87 5.55
C ALA A 95 -4.59 12.13 4.94
N PRO A 96 -4.43 10.85 4.55
CA PRO A 96 -5.51 10.02 3.99
C PRO A 96 -6.72 9.84 4.93
N ASP A 97 -6.54 10.03 6.24
CA ASP A 97 -7.62 10.00 7.23
C ASP A 97 -8.33 11.37 7.38
N GLY A 98 -7.88 12.39 6.65
CA GLY A 98 -8.40 13.75 6.65
C GLY A 98 -7.75 14.68 7.68
N GLN A 99 -6.82 14.20 8.50
CA GLN A 99 -6.14 15.04 9.49
C GLN A 99 -5.07 15.93 8.85
N VAL A 100 -4.89 17.13 9.40
CA VAL A 100 -3.80 18.02 8.99
C VAL A 100 -2.58 17.72 9.85
N GLU A 101 -1.45 17.42 9.21
CA GLU A 101 -0.20 17.07 9.88
C GLU A 101 0.94 17.97 9.41
N LYS A 102 1.83 18.34 10.34
CA LYS A 102 3.07 19.06 10.05
C LYS A 102 4.24 18.09 10.04
N LEU A 103 4.95 18.03 8.93
CA LEU A 103 6.09 17.15 8.70
C LEU A 103 7.36 17.74 9.29
N THR A 104 7.98 16.99 10.20
CA THR A 104 9.29 17.30 10.77
C THR A 104 10.42 16.89 9.82
N GLY A 105 10.17 15.89 8.97
CA GLY A 105 11.13 15.34 8.02
C GLY A 105 11.55 13.90 8.33
N ASP A 106 11.14 13.35 9.46
CA ASP A 106 11.43 11.95 9.84
C ASP A 106 10.25 11.02 9.55
N GLU A 107 9.08 11.57 9.18
CA GLU A 107 7.87 10.80 8.93
C GLU A 107 8.01 9.91 7.68
N THR A 108 7.70 8.63 7.85
CA THR A 108 7.89 7.60 6.83
C THR A 108 6.57 6.86 6.58
N LEU A 109 6.26 6.59 5.31
CA LEU A 109 5.22 5.66 4.91
C LEU A 109 5.84 4.26 4.74
N GLU A 110 5.29 3.28 5.44
CA GLU A 110 5.71 1.89 5.42
C GLU A 110 4.69 1.03 4.70
N ILE A 111 5.12 0.34 3.64
CA ILE A 111 4.29 -0.56 2.84
C ILE A 111 4.82 -1.97 3.01
N THR A 112 4.01 -2.82 3.64
CA THR A 112 4.32 -4.22 3.90
C THR A 112 3.71 -5.12 2.83
N CYS A 113 4.55 -5.98 2.24
CA CYS A 113 4.15 -6.99 1.27
C CYS A 113 4.97 -8.27 1.48
N ALA A 114 4.53 -9.37 0.89
CA ALA A 114 5.35 -10.57 0.77
C ALA A 114 6.48 -10.34 -0.27
N ASP A 115 7.61 -11.01 -0.06
CA ASP A 115 8.70 -11.14 -1.00
C ASP A 115 9.00 -12.64 -1.16
N SER A 116 8.27 -13.29 -2.08
CA SER A 116 8.37 -14.72 -2.37
C SER A 116 9.77 -15.13 -2.83
N LYS A 117 10.54 -14.22 -3.44
CA LYS A 117 11.96 -14.47 -3.78
C LYS A 117 12.85 -14.61 -2.55
N LYS A 118 12.45 -14.03 -1.41
CA LYS A 118 13.19 -14.10 -0.14
C LYS A 118 12.45 -14.90 0.94
N GLU A 119 11.32 -15.52 0.59
CA GLU A 119 10.45 -16.30 1.48
C GLU A 119 10.11 -15.57 2.80
N LYS A 120 9.89 -14.25 2.76
CA LYS A 120 9.64 -13.41 3.95
C LYS A 120 8.76 -12.21 3.67
N LEU A 121 8.26 -11.57 4.73
CA LEU A 121 7.69 -10.22 4.63
C LEU A 121 8.80 -9.20 4.37
N SER A 122 8.49 -8.24 3.51
CA SER A 122 9.33 -7.10 3.16
C SER A 122 8.57 -5.81 3.40
N VAL A 123 9.27 -4.83 3.97
CA VAL A 123 8.73 -3.49 4.22
C VAL A 123 9.48 -2.52 3.33
N LYS A 124 8.76 -1.86 2.42
CA LYS A 124 9.27 -0.69 1.69
C LYS A 124 8.95 0.56 2.51
N LYS A 125 9.93 1.44 2.64
CA LYS A 125 9.84 2.69 3.39
C LYS A 125 10.11 3.84 2.46
N VAL A 126 9.29 4.88 2.52
CA VAL A 126 9.50 6.13 1.79
C VAL A 126 9.30 7.31 2.73
N ASN A 127 10.22 8.28 2.69
CA ASN A 127 10.03 9.51 3.45
C ASN A 127 8.85 10.29 2.83
N ILE A 128 7.92 10.73 3.67
CA ILE A 128 6.72 11.41 3.18
C ILE A 128 7.08 12.73 2.48
N LYS A 129 8.10 13.48 2.94
CA LYS A 129 8.53 14.70 2.25
C LYS A 129 9.07 14.44 0.85
N ASP A 130 9.71 13.29 0.62
CA ASP A 130 10.29 12.96 -0.69
C ASP A 130 9.22 12.69 -1.76
N LEU A 131 7.98 12.43 -1.33
CA LEU A 131 6.82 12.31 -2.23
C LEU A 131 6.43 13.66 -2.87
N TYR A 132 6.78 14.77 -2.22
CA TYR A 132 6.48 16.13 -2.72
C TYR A 132 7.28 16.48 -3.99
N THR A 133 8.49 15.93 -4.17
CA THR A 133 9.45 16.36 -5.20
C THR A 133 9.74 15.30 -6.28
N GLU A 134 8.83 14.34 -6.47
CA GLU A 134 8.93 13.21 -7.43
C GLU A 134 10.11 12.24 -7.22
N THR A 135 11.02 12.51 -6.27
CA THR A 135 12.24 11.72 -6.03
C THR A 135 11.96 10.46 -5.20
N GLY A 136 11.08 10.55 -4.19
CA GLY A 136 10.72 9.40 -3.32
C GLY A 136 9.92 8.30 -4.04
N ILE A 137 9.26 8.63 -5.16
CA ILE A 137 8.43 7.68 -5.92
C ILE A 137 9.27 6.53 -6.49
N LYS A 138 10.52 6.80 -6.90
CA LYS A 138 11.40 5.77 -7.45
C LYS A 138 11.81 4.72 -6.42
N GLU A 139 11.76 5.04 -5.14
CA GLU A 139 12.09 4.11 -4.05
C GLU A 139 10.94 3.13 -3.77
N LEU A 140 9.72 3.49 -4.19
CA LEU A 140 8.54 2.62 -4.12
C LEU A 140 8.48 1.59 -5.26
N LEU A 141 9.07 1.91 -6.41
CA LEU A 141 9.15 1.05 -7.61
C LEU A 141 10.23 -0.03 -7.51
#